data_AF-A0A1A8KZG4-F1
#
_entry.id   AF-A0A1A8KZG4-F1
#
_cell.length_a   1.000
_cell.length_b   1.000
_cell.length_c   1.000
_cell.angle_alpha   90.00
_cell.angle_beta   90.00
_cell.angle_gamma   90.00
#
_symmetry.space_group_name_H-M   'P 1'
#
loop_
_entity.id
_entity.type
_entity.pdbx_description
1 polymer ?
#
loop_
_entity_poly.entity_id
_entity_poly.type
_entity_poly.pdbx_seq_one_letter_code
_entity_poly.pdbx_strand_id
1 'polypeptide(L)'
;VKDPKFHVAKSVAEGLKEKFPKDFQDPKILPLFDLDWHTYLCNKKRELRGEMWQYSSSVMCFLNDHLLGNEKQLTSWAEIKWNFSQPQALHLAVTEDCYTKHLIKTGHVFAFMDVAIAGEAVGRLLFELFSDICPKTSKNFEALCTGEQGQSQSGLQLHYKDSLFHRIVPKGWVQGGDISPGSKGNGGESIYGPTFEDECFGVLHSKRGMLGMANKGCHSNGSQFYITLEPTPWMDKTYVAFGQLIEGIDVLKKLEEIPTKNERPIQECKVIACGLFEP
;
A
#
# COMPACT_ATOMS: atom_id res chain seq x y z
N VAL A 1 2.00 9.71 -5.99
CA VAL A 1 3.04 9.48 -4.94
C VAL A 1 2.84 10.58 -3.93
N LYS A 2 2.51 10.30 -2.67
CA LYS A 2 2.27 11.38 -1.68
C LYS A 2 3.57 11.89 -1.03
N ASP A 3 4.70 11.23 -1.30
CA ASP A 3 5.98 11.59 -0.71
C ASP A 3 6.37 13.05 -1.06
N PRO A 4 6.46 13.95 -0.07
CA PRO A 4 6.89 15.33 -0.26
C PRO A 4 8.22 15.43 -1.01
N LYS A 5 9.15 14.50 -0.76
CA LYS A 5 10.46 14.52 -1.40
C LYS A 5 10.34 14.31 -2.90
N PHE A 6 9.41 13.46 -3.34
CA PHE A 6 9.20 13.15 -4.76
C PHE A 6 8.74 14.40 -5.49
N HIS A 7 7.83 15.14 -4.87
CA HIS A 7 7.30 16.36 -5.43
C HIS A 7 8.28 17.53 -5.39
N VAL A 8 9.10 17.65 -4.35
CA VAL A 8 10.23 18.59 -4.34
C VAL A 8 11.15 18.30 -5.52
N ALA A 9 11.56 17.04 -5.70
CA ALA A 9 12.44 16.66 -6.80
C ALA A 9 11.80 16.89 -8.17
N LYS A 10 10.53 16.51 -8.34
CA LYS A 10 9.75 16.74 -9.56
C LYS A 10 9.69 18.23 -9.89
N SER A 11 9.31 19.07 -8.93
CA SER A 11 9.16 20.51 -9.12
C SER A 11 10.50 21.18 -9.47
N VAL A 12 11.60 20.74 -8.85
CA VAL A 12 12.94 21.25 -9.22
C VAL A 12 13.29 20.86 -10.65
N ALA A 13 13.02 19.62 -11.05
CA ALA A 13 13.31 19.16 -12.42
C ALA A 13 12.45 19.88 -13.48
N GLU A 14 11.14 20.03 -13.23
CA GLU A 14 10.22 20.75 -14.11
C GLU A 14 10.57 22.25 -14.17
N GLY A 15 10.84 22.88 -13.03
CA GLY A 15 11.17 24.30 -12.98
C GLY A 15 12.54 24.63 -13.61
N LEU A 16 13.51 23.72 -13.55
CA LEU A 16 14.76 23.85 -14.32
C LEU A 16 14.50 23.82 -15.82
N LYS A 17 13.62 22.93 -16.29
CA LYS A 17 13.22 22.86 -17.70
C LYS A 17 12.48 24.12 -18.15
N GLU A 18 11.55 24.62 -17.34
CA GLU A 18 10.81 25.85 -17.67
C GLU A 18 11.72 27.08 -17.76
N LYS A 19 12.66 27.23 -16.81
CA LYS A 19 13.56 28.39 -16.75
C LYS A 19 14.71 28.30 -17.76
N PHE A 20 15.18 27.09 -18.06
CA PHE A 20 16.33 26.83 -18.93
C PHE A 20 15.97 25.82 -20.04
N PRO A 21 15.02 26.15 -20.93
CA PRO A 21 14.44 25.18 -21.86
C PRO A 21 15.40 24.68 -22.94
N LYS A 22 16.50 25.41 -23.20
CA LYS A 22 17.56 25.04 -24.15
C LYS A 22 18.59 24.08 -23.57
N ASP A 23 18.77 24.13 -22.25
CA ASP A 23 19.80 23.37 -21.55
C ASP A 23 19.28 22.04 -21.00
N PHE A 24 17.97 21.92 -20.81
CA PHE A 24 17.32 20.73 -20.27
C PHE A 24 16.34 20.11 -21.27
N GLN A 25 16.30 18.78 -21.30
CA GLN A 25 15.19 18.02 -21.90
C GLN A 25 14.04 17.89 -20.89
N ASP A 26 12.88 17.44 -21.38
CA ASP A 26 11.75 17.17 -20.48
C ASP A 26 12.15 16.11 -19.44
N PRO A 27 11.94 16.39 -18.14
CA PRO A 27 12.36 15.49 -17.10
C PRO A 27 11.54 14.19 -17.16
N LYS A 28 12.22 13.05 -17.10
CA LYS A 28 11.57 11.74 -17.00
C LYS A 28 11.15 11.52 -15.55
N ILE A 29 9.86 11.68 -15.28
CA ILE A 29 9.28 11.50 -13.95
C ILE A 29 8.63 10.13 -13.88
N LEU A 30 9.11 9.27 -12.98
CA LEU A 30 8.56 7.95 -12.73
C LEU A 30 7.82 7.96 -11.39
N PRO A 31 6.51 8.25 -11.37
CA PRO A 31 5.71 8.17 -10.16
C PRO A 31 5.50 6.70 -9.81
N LEU A 32 6.15 6.25 -8.74
CA LEU A 32 6.01 4.89 -8.23
C LEU A 32 5.28 4.96 -6.89
N PHE A 33 4.23 4.16 -6.70
CA PHE A 33 3.66 3.95 -5.37
C PHE A 33 4.76 3.44 -4.43
N ASP A 34 4.60 3.64 -3.11
CA ASP A 34 5.65 3.32 -2.13
C ASP A 34 6.25 1.90 -2.33
N LEU A 35 5.42 0.98 -2.84
CA LEU A 35 5.76 -0.42 -3.03
C LEU A 35 6.54 -0.67 -4.32
N ASP A 36 6.07 -0.08 -5.41
CA ASP A 36 6.77 -0.12 -6.69
C ASP A 36 8.10 0.61 -6.57
N TRP A 37 8.15 1.65 -5.72
CA TRP A 37 9.35 2.36 -5.33
C TRP A 37 10.32 1.48 -4.54
N HIS A 38 9.85 0.76 -3.52
CA HIS A 38 10.68 -0.19 -2.79
C HIS A 38 11.33 -1.23 -3.72
N THR A 39 10.52 -1.81 -4.61
CA THR A 39 10.98 -2.81 -5.59
C THR A 39 11.99 -2.21 -6.56
N TYR A 40 11.70 -1.01 -7.09
CA TYR A 40 12.61 -0.25 -7.95
C TYR A 40 13.95 0.04 -7.25
N LEU A 41 13.91 0.50 -6.00
CA LEU A 41 15.10 0.75 -5.20
C LEU A 41 15.93 -0.52 -5.00
N CYS A 42 15.30 -1.64 -4.63
CA CYS A 42 15.99 -2.92 -4.48
C CYS A 42 16.70 -3.34 -5.78
N ASN A 43 16.03 -3.18 -6.93
CA ASN A 43 16.60 -3.52 -8.24
C ASN A 43 17.72 -2.55 -8.65
N LYS A 44 17.52 -1.24 -8.50
CA LYS A 44 18.53 -0.22 -8.82
C LYS A 44 19.76 -0.32 -7.92
N LYS A 45 19.60 -0.65 -6.64
CA LYS A 45 20.72 -0.93 -5.73
C LYS A 45 21.57 -2.10 -6.24
N ARG A 46 20.94 -3.17 -6.75
CA ARG A 46 21.65 -4.31 -7.36
C ARG A 46 22.39 -3.93 -8.65
N GLU A 47 21.81 -3.05 -9.45
CA GLU A 47 22.39 -2.56 -10.71
C GLU A 47 23.61 -1.66 -10.47
N LEU A 48 23.52 -0.73 -9.52
CA LEU A 48 24.54 0.31 -9.30
C LEU A 48 25.82 -0.20 -8.60
N ARG A 49 25.79 -1.35 -7.90
CA ARG A 49 26.90 -1.95 -7.10
C ARG A 49 27.52 -0.96 -6.05
N GLY A 50 28.29 -1.46 -5.07
CA GLY A 50 29.06 -0.60 -4.13
C GLY A 50 28.33 -0.11 -2.84
N GLU A 51 28.79 1.01 -2.25
CA GLU A 51 28.39 1.60 -0.94
C GLU A 51 26.94 2.14 -0.85
N MET A 52 26.04 1.71 -1.74
CA MET A 52 24.65 2.19 -1.81
C MET A 52 23.69 1.44 -0.86
N TRP A 53 24.22 0.54 -0.01
CA TRP A 53 23.43 -0.19 0.98
C TRP A 53 22.72 0.72 1.98
N GLN A 54 23.26 1.93 2.22
CA GLN A 54 22.72 2.91 3.17
C GLN A 54 21.77 3.95 2.55
N TYR A 55 21.42 3.86 1.27
CA TYR A 55 20.50 4.82 0.67
C TYR A 55 19.09 4.68 1.27
N SER A 56 18.71 5.69 2.07
CA SER A 56 17.49 5.71 2.90
C SER A 56 16.42 6.69 2.40
N SER A 57 16.68 7.44 1.32
CA SER A 57 15.67 8.35 0.79
C SER A 57 14.63 7.60 -0.06
N SER A 58 13.42 8.13 -0.04
CA SER A 58 12.26 7.66 -0.79
C SER A 58 12.20 8.25 -2.22
N VAL A 59 13.27 8.91 -2.67
CA VAL A 59 13.43 9.46 -4.03
C VAL A 59 14.87 9.32 -4.47
N MET A 60 15.09 8.97 -5.75
CA MET A 60 16.39 9.05 -6.42
C MET A 60 16.30 9.99 -7.62
N CYS A 61 17.22 10.94 -7.68
CA CYS A 61 17.37 11.89 -8.76
C CYS A 61 18.59 11.51 -9.60
N PHE A 62 18.43 11.49 -10.93
CA PHE A 62 19.49 11.17 -11.88
C PHE A 62 19.69 12.35 -12.82
N LEU A 63 20.95 12.61 -13.18
CA LEU A 63 21.34 13.58 -14.19
C LEU A 63 22.12 12.83 -15.28
N ASN A 64 21.59 12.80 -16.50
CA ASN A 64 22.19 12.08 -17.63
C ASN A 64 22.57 10.62 -17.26
N ASP A 65 21.62 9.91 -16.66
CA ASP A 65 21.76 8.52 -16.19
C ASP A 65 22.77 8.30 -15.04
N HIS A 66 23.40 9.36 -14.52
CA HIS A 66 24.22 9.30 -13.32
C HIS A 66 23.41 9.68 -12.07
N LEU A 67 23.52 8.88 -11.01
CA LEU A 67 22.85 9.17 -9.75
C LEU A 67 23.39 10.47 -9.16
N LEU A 68 22.53 11.49 -9.08
CA LEU A 68 22.84 12.75 -8.42
C LEU A 68 22.64 12.63 -6.90
N GLY A 69 21.61 11.89 -6.49
CA GLY A 69 21.27 11.74 -5.07
C GLY A 69 19.79 11.84 -4.80
N ASN A 70 19.43 12.35 -3.61
CA ASN A 70 18.04 12.56 -3.19
C ASN A 70 17.53 13.97 -3.58
N GLU A 71 16.34 14.34 -3.12
CA GLU A 71 15.71 15.64 -3.38
C GLU A 71 16.57 16.81 -2.89
N LYS A 72 17.25 16.68 -1.75
CA LYS A 72 18.12 17.74 -1.22
C LYS A 72 19.34 17.95 -2.10
N GLN A 73 19.96 16.85 -2.53
CA GLN A 73 21.13 16.91 -3.42
C GLN A 73 20.77 17.51 -4.79
N LEU A 74 19.58 17.19 -5.31
CA LEU A 74 19.05 17.83 -6.52
C LEU A 74 18.83 19.32 -6.32
N THR A 75 18.18 19.74 -5.24
CA THR A 75 17.96 21.17 -4.93
C THR A 75 19.27 21.92 -4.78
N SER A 76 20.21 21.40 -3.99
CA SER A 76 21.53 22.03 -3.81
C SER A 76 22.31 22.12 -5.12
N TRP A 77 22.23 21.09 -5.98
CA TRP A 77 22.84 21.13 -7.30
C TRP A 77 22.21 22.21 -8.19
N ALA A 78 20.87 22.32 -8.20
CA ALA A 78 20.15 23.32 -8.96
C ALA A 78 20.48 24.76 -8.51
N GLU A 79 20.61 24.97 -7.20
CA GLU A 79 21.00 26.27 -6.63
C GLU A 79 22.44 26.63 -7.02
N ILE A 80 23.39 25.72 -6.80
CA ILE A 80 24.82 25.98 -7.03
C ILE A 80 25.14 26.15 -8.51
N LYS A 81 24.57 25.31 -9.39
CA LYS A 81 24.91 25.28 -10.82
C LYS A 81 24.06 26.21 -11.67
N TRP A 82 22.80 26.42 -11.28
CA TRP A 82 21.82 27.12 -12.12
C TRP A 82 21.20 28.35 -11.43
N ASN A 83 21.61 28.66 -10.19
CA ASN A 83 21.03 29.72 -9.39
C ASN A 83 19.50 29.63 -9.37
N PHE A 84 19.01 28.40 -9.20
CA PHE A 84 17.60 28.05 -9.21
C PHE A 84 17.18 27.57 -7.83
N SER A 85 16.30 28.31 -7.16
CA SER A 85 15.62 27.90 -5.93
C SER A 85 14.12 28.12 -6.06
N GLN A 86 13.33 27.33 -5.32
CA GLN A 86 11.88 27.48 -5.22
C GLN A 86 11.40 27.35 -3.76
N PRO A 87 10.29 28.02 -3.37
CA PRO A 87 9.78 27.96 -2.00
C PRO A 87 9.19 26.59 -1.64
N GLN A 88 9.68 26.00 -0.55
CA GLN A 88 9.33 24.65 -0.09
C GLN A 88 7.85 24.47 0.29
N ALA A 89 7.20 25.54 0.75
CA ALA A 89 5.78 25.52 1.15
C ALA A 89 4.83 25.35 -0.06
N LEU A 90 5.24 25.76 -1.25
CA LEU A 90 4.46 25.57 -2.48
C LEU A 90 4.42 24.08 -2.89
N HIS A 91 5.47 23.33 -2.56
CA HIS A 91 5.61 21.92 -2.97
C HIS A 91 4.64 21.00 -2.23
N LEU A 92 4.46 21.18 -0.92
CA LEU A 92 3.57 20.32 -0.12
C LEU A 92 2.10 20.46 -0.52
N ALA A 93 1.61 21.69 -0.71
CA ALA A 93 0.22 21.92 -1.09
C ALA A 93 -0.09 21.40 -2.50
N VAL A 94 0.83 21.57 -3.46
CA VAL A 94 0.71 21.01 -4.81
C VAL A 94 0.80 19.48 -4.80
N THR A 95 1.55 18.89 -3.84
CA THR A 95 1.66 17.43 -3.65
C THR A 95 0.34 16.82 -3.23
N GLU A 96 -0.26 17.36 -2.17
CA GLU A 96 -1.54 16.88 -1.66
C GLU A 96 -2.62 17.02 -2.73
N ASP A 97 -2.68 18.17 -3.40
CA ASP A 97 -3.64 18.41 -4.49
C ASP A 97 -3.44 17.45 -5.68
N CYS A 98 -2.20 17.23 -6.15
CA CYS A 98 -1.94 16.28 -7.24
C CYS A 98 -2.27 14.84 -6.85
N TYR A 99 -1.97 14.44 -5.61
CA TYR A 99 -2.22 13.10 -5.11
C TYR A 99 -3.71 12.84 -4.95
N THR A 100 -4.43 13.74 -4.28
CA THR A 100 -5.89 13.70 -4.15
C THR A 100 -6.56 13.68 -5.52
N LYS A 101 -6.17 14.56 -6.45
CA LYS A 101 -6.69 14.54 -7.83
C LYS A 101 -6.42 13.23 -8.55
N HIS A 102 -5.26 12.61 -8.33
CA HIS A 102 -4.96 11.31 -8.91
C HIS A 102 -5.85 10.21 -8.35
N LEU A 103 -6.05 10.15 -7.03
CA LEU A 103 -6.94 9.18 -6.38
C LEU A 103 -8.39 9.37 -6.84
N ILE A 104 -8.89 10.61 -6.89
CA ILE A 104 -10.23 10.91 -7.40
C ILE A 104 -10.37 10.46 -8.86
N LYS A 105 -9.33 10.63 -9.67
CA LYS A 105 -9.36 10.27 -11.09
C LYS A 105 -9.45 8.76 -11.32
N THR A 106 -8.99 7.90 -10.40
CA THR A 106 -9.14 6.45 -10.58
C THR A 106 -10.61 6.03 -10.48
N GLY A 107 -11.43 6.78 -9.75
CA GLY A 107 -12.83 6.42 -9.47
C GLY A 107 -12.97 5.20 -8.56
N HIS A 108 -11.86 4.74 -7.97
CA HIS A 108 -11.83 3.60 -7.06
C HIS A 108 -12.18 3.99 -5.64
N VAL A 109 -12.53 2.99 -4.84
CA VAL A 109 -12.77 3.14 -3.40
C VAL A 109 -11.47 2.93 -2.64
N PHE A 110 -11.21 3.77 -1.65
CA PHE A 110 -10.06 3.66 -0.77
C PHE A 110 -10.50 3.31 0.65
N ALA A 111 -9.87 2.30 1.24
CA ALA A 111 -10.17 1.83 2.59
C ALA A 111 -8.91 1.89 3.46
N PHE A 112 -9.06 2.25 4.73
CA PHE A 112 -7.94 2.31 5.66
C PHE A 112 -8.11 1.37 6.86
N MET A 113 -6.97 0.98 7.44
CA MET A 113 -6.89 0.27 8.71
C MET A 113 -5.77 0.86 9.56
N ASP A 114 -6.10 1.38 10.73
CA ASP A 114 -5.14 1.75 11.76
C ASP A 114 -4.78 0.50 12.57
N VAL A 115 -3.49 0.26 12.72
CA VAL A 115 -2.96 -0.97 13.31
C VAL A 115 -2.25 -0.67 14.63
N ALA A 116 -2.49 -1.52 15.62
CA ALA A 116 -1.71 -1.57 16.84
C ALA A 116 -0.98 -2.92 16.98
N ILE A 117 0.25 -2.88 17.47
CA ILE A 117 1.05 -4.06 17.80
C ILE A 117 1.36 -4.00 19.30
N ALA A 118 1.05 -5.08 20.03
CA ALA A 118 1.21 -5.15 21.48
C ALA A 118 0.53 -3.99 22.25
N GLY A 119 -0.57 -3.47 21.70
CA GLY A 119 -1.33 -2.36 22.27
C GLY A 119 -0.86 -0.95 21.86
N GLU A 120 0.26 -0.82 21.15
CA GLU A 120 0.75 0.47 20.67
C GLU A 120 0.38 0.71 19.20
N ALA A 121 -0.15 1.89 18.89
CA ALA A 121 -0.48 2.28 17.53
C ALA A 121 0.80 2.40 16.68
N VAL A 122 0.89 1.63 15.59
CA VAL A 122 2.10 1.58 14.74
C VAL A 122 1.94 2.30 13.41
N GLY A 123 0.72 2.65 13.02
CA GLY A 123 0.39 3.45 11.85
C GLY A 123 -0.85 2.95 11.11
N ARG A 124 -1.04 3.48 9.90
CA ARG A 124 -2.16 3.20 9.00
C ARG A 124 -1.73 2.42 7.77
N LEU A 125 -2.56 1.46 7.37
CA LEU A 125 -2.55 0.83 6.05
C LEU A 125 -3.65 1.49 5.21
N LEU A 126 -3.34 1.96 4.01
CA LEU A 126 -4.31 2.50 3.06
C LEU A 126 -4.34 1.61 1.82
N PHE A 127 -5.53 1.16 1.45
CA PHE A 127 -5.77 0.25 0.33
C PHE A 127 -6.57 0.96 -0.75
N GLU A 128 -6.18 0.71 -2.00
CA GLU A 128 -7.02 0.92 -3.18
C GLU A 128 -7.77 -0.38 -3.47
N LEU A 129 -9.09 -0.29 -3.66
CA LEU A 129 -9.94 -1.41 -4.03
C LEU A 129 -10.25 -1.34 -5.52
N PHE A 130 -10.01 -2.42 -6.26
CA PHE A 130 -10.27 -2.53 -7.70
C PHE A 130 -11.76 -2.81 -7.95
N SER A 131 -12.61 -1.87 -7.58
CA SER A 131 -14.08 -1.98 -7.66
C SER A 131 -14.61 -2.05 -9.10
N ASP A 132 -13.80 -1.69 -10.08
CA ASP A 132 -14.07 -1.85 -11.51
C ASP A 132 -13.88 -3.31 -11.99
N ILE A 133 -12.95 -4.05 -11.38
CA ILE A 133 -12.65 -5.45 -11.74
C ILE A 133 -13.38 -6.45 -10.83
N CYS A 134 -13.43 -6.18 -9.52
CA CYS A 134 -13.99 -7.05 -8.49
C CYS A 134 -15.04 -6.31 -7.63
N PRO A 135 -16.13 -5.75 -8.21
CA PRO A 135 -17.08 -4.91 -7.49
C PRO A 135 -17.70 -5.59 -6.26
N LYS A 136 -18.07 -6.87 -6.35
CA LYS A 136 -18.70 -7.61 -5.25
C LYS A 136 -17.73 -7.83 -4.10
N THR A 137 -16.50 -8.22 -4.42
CA THR A 137 -15.43 -8.48 -3.45
C THR A 137 -14.97 -7.17 -2.78
N SER A 138 -14.78 -6.11 -3.57
CA SER A 138 -14.47 -4.77 -3.06
C SER A 138 -15.58 -4.25 -2.15
N LYS A 139 -16.85 -4.41 -2.53
CA LYS A 139 -17.97 -3.98 -1.67
C LYS A 139 -18.07 -4.76 -0.36
N ASN A 140 -17.72 -6.05 -0.36
CA ASN A 140 -17.62 -6.83 0.88
C ASN A 140 -16.55 -6.24 1.83
N PHE A 141 -15.35 -5.98 1.32
CA PHE A 141 -14.26 -5.44 2.13
C PHE A 141 -14.56 -4.01 2.60
N GLU A 142 -15.08 -3.16 1.71
CA GLU A 142 -15.56 -1.80 2.01
C GLU A 142 -16.55 -1.84 3.19
N ALA A 143 -17.55 -2.71 3.09
CA ALA A 143 -18.60 -2.75 4.09
C ALA A 143 -18.12 -3.29 5.44
N LEU A 144 -17.22 -4.27 5.41
CA LEU A 144 -16.55 -4.77 6.61
C LEU A 144 -15.59 -3.73 7.20
N CYS A 145 -15.05 -2.79 6.41
CA CYS A 145 -14.26 -1.67 6.92
C CYS A 145 -15.12 -0.63 7.64
N THR A 146 -16.34 -0.32 7.18
CA THR A 146 -17.18 0.70 7.83
C THR A 146 -18.12 0.14 8.90
N GLY A 147 -18.48 -1.14 8.80
CA GLY A 147 -19.42 -1.79 9.70
C GLY A 147 -20.88 -1.43 9.44
N GLU A 148 -21.23 -0.87 8.27
CA GLU A 148 -22.58 -0.36 7.98
C GLU A 148 -23.64 -1.47 7.92
N GLN A 149 -23.23 -2.72 7.72
CA GLN A 149 -24.12 -3.89 7.67
C GLN A 149 -24.52 -4.41 9.06
N GLY A 150 -23.95 -3.86 10.14
CA GLY A 150 -24.32 -4.24 11.50
C GLY A 150 -23.97 -5.69 11.83
N GLN A 151 -24.97 -6.50 12.15
CA GLN A 151 -24.80 -7.91 12.51
C GLN A 151 -25.29 -8.84 11.40
N SER A 152 -24.55 -9.92 11.16
CA SER A 152 -25.00 -11.00 10.27
C SER A 152 -26.13 -11.80 10.90
N GLN A 153 -26.73 -12.71 10.12
CA GLN A 153 -27.78 -13.61 10.60
C GLN A 153 -27.31 -14.54 11.73
N SER A 154 -26.01 -14.81 11.84
CA SER A 154 -25.42 -15.61 12.92
C SER A 154 -25.12 -14.78 14.18
N GLY A 155 -25.39 -13.47 14.15
CA GLY A 155 -25.10 -12.53 15.24
C GLY A 155 -23.65 -12.01 15.25
N LEU A 156 -22.86 -12.30 14.21
CA LEU A 156 -21.51 -11.77 14.07
C LEU A 156 -21.55 -10.29 13.68
N GLN A 157 -20.78 -9.46 14.37
CA GLN A 157 -20.59 -8.07 13.97
C GLN A 157 -19.76 -8.03 12.68
N LEU A 158 -20.36 -7.51 11.60
CA LEU A 158 -19.73 -7.39 10.28
C LEU A 158 -18.81 -6.17 10.23
N HIS A 159 -17.70 -6.21 10.98
CA HIS A 159 -16.77 -5.09 11.08
C HIS A 159 -15.34 -5.56 11.39
N TYR A 160 -14.34 -4.99 10.71
CA TYR A 160 -12.92 -5.34 10.92
C TYR A 160 -12.31 -4.73 12.17
N LYS A 161 -12.92 -3.70 12.77
CA LYS A 161 -12.44 -3.13 14.02
C LYS A 161 -12.35 -4.21 15.09
N ASP A 162 -11.25 -4.20 15.84
CA ASP A 162 -10.87 -5.16 16.86
C ASP A 162 -10.52 -6.57 16.36
N SER A 163 -10.57 -6.83 15.05
CA SER A 163 -10.06 -8.07 14.47
C SER A 163 -8.53 -8.12 14.47
N LEU A 164 -7.99 -9.35 14.46
CA LEU A 164 -6.55 -9.59 14.53
C LEU A 164 -5.94 -10.02 13.19
N PHE A 165 -4.71 -9.57 12.96
CA PHE A 165 -3.78 -10.25 12.06
C PHE A 165 -3.30 -11.53 12.75
N HIS A 166 -3.98 -12.63 12.46
CA HIS A 166 -3.85 -13.88 13.21
C HIS A 166 -2.85 -14.86 12.60
N ARG A 167 -2.36 -14.60 11.38
CA ARG A 167 -1.37 -15.43 10.70
C ARG A 167 -0.43 -14.57 9.85
N ILE A 168 0.87 -14.79 10.01
CA ILE A 168 1.95 -14.13 9.29
C ILE A 168 2.88 -15.21 8.76
N VAL A 169 2.98 -15.28 7.44
CA VAL A 169 3.87 -16.19 6.73
C VAL A 169 4.99 -15.33 6.13
N PRO A 170 6.19 -15.30 6.73
CA PRO A 170 7.31 -14.53 6.19
C PRO A 170 7.58 -14.92 4.74
N LYS A 171 7.85 -13.94 3.85
CA LYS A 171 7.95 -14.16 2.40
C LYS A 171 6.69 -14.76 1.76
N GLY A 172 5.55 -14.63 2.42
CA GLY A 172 4.26 -15.06 1.89
C GLY A 172 3.29 -13.90 2.00
N TRP A 173 2.55 -13.86 3.11
CA TRP A 173 1.52 -12.87 3.34
C TRP A 173 1.27 -12.64 4.83
N VAL A 174 0.65 -11.49 5.13
CA VAL A 174 0.01 -11.20 6.41
C VAL A 174 -1.48 -11.42 6.24
N GLN A 175 -2.12 -12.20 7.11
CA GLN A 175 -3.53 -12.55 7.04
C GLN A 175 -4.31 -12.02 8.25
N GLY A 176 -5.46 -11.43 7.98
CA GLY A 176 -6.37 -10.87 8.97
C GLY A 176 -7.83 -11.09 8.60
N GLY A 177 -8.72 -10.35 9.24
CA GLY A 177 -10.14 -10.33 8.88
C GLY A 177 -10.97 -11.51 9.41
N ASP A 178 -10.48 -12.27 10.39
CA ASP A 178 -11.37 -13.13 11.18
C ASP A 178 -12.11 -12.26 12.21
N ILE A 179 -13.33 -11.86 11.85
CA ILE A 179 -14.22 -11.01 12.66
C ILE A 179 -14.97 -11.78 13.75
N SER A 180 -14.75 -13.09 13.86
CA SER A 180 -15.37 -13.90 14.91
C SER A 180 -14.72 -13.65 16.28
N PRO A 181 -15.45 -13.85 17.39
CA PRO A 181 -14.90 -13.69 18.73
C PRO A 181 -13.59 -14.47 18.94
N GLY A 182 -12.52 -13.74 19.26
CA GLY A 182 -11.19 -14.30 19.51
C GLY A 182 -10.33 -14.52 18.27
N SER A 183 -10.80 -14.17 17.06
CA SER A 183 -10.03 -14.07 15.81
C SER A 183 -8.99 -15.18 15.64
N LYS A 184 -9.42 -16.44 15.71
CA LYS A 184 -8.49 -17.60 15.71
C LYS A 184 -8.00 -17.98 14.32
N GLY A 185 -8.60 -17.43 13.27
CA GLY A 185 -8.37 -17.74 11.86
C GLY A 185 -9.31 -18.80 11.30
N ASN A 186 -10.33 -19.22 12.04
CA ASN A 186 -11.26 -20.28 11.62
C ASN A 186 -12.68 -19.78 11.32
N GLY A 187 -13.00 -18.53 11.68
CA GLY A 187 -14.31 -17.91 11.48
C GLY A 187 -14.31 -16.75 10.47
N GLY A 188 -15.32 -15.89 10.63
CA GLY A 188 -15.57 -14.76 9.75
C GLY A 188 -16.66 -15.04 8.71
N GLU A 189 -17.39 -14.00 8.33
CA GLU A 189 -18.51 -14.06 7.38
C GLU A 189 -18.47 -12.84 6.46
N SER A 190 -18.92 -13.02 5.23
CA SER A 190 -19.10 -11.91 4.29
C SER A 190 -20.40 -11.16 4.56
N ILE A 191 -20.56 -9.99 3.96
CA ILE A 191 -21.84 -9.27 3.97
C ILE A 191 -22.96 -9.99 3.20
N TYR A 192 -22.60 -10.99 2.40
CA TYR A 192 -23.53 -11.78 1.60
C TYR A 192 -23.94 -13.10 2.28
N GLY A 193 -23.41 -13.38 3.47
CA GLY A 193 -23.59 -14.63 4.20
C GLY A 193 -22.27 -15.30 4.58
N PRO A 194 -22.30 -16.58 5.01
CA PRO A 194 -21.11 -17.27 5.52
C PRO A 194 -19.94 -17.28 4.53
N THR A 195 -20.24 -17.51 3.24
CA THR A 195 -19.28 -17.44 2.16
C THR A 195 -19.89 -16.89 0.86
N PHE A 196 -19.05 -16.40 -0.05
CA PHE A 196 -19.42 -16.03 -1.41
C PHE A 196 -18.38 -16.54 -2.43
N GLU A 197 -18.77 -16.49 -3.71
CA GLU A 197 -18.04 -17.03 -4.84
C GLU A 197 -16.75 -16.27 -5.17
N ASP A 198 -15.76 -16.97 -5.76
CA ASP A 198 -14.64 -16.31 -6.44
C ASP A 198 -15.15 -15.48 -7.63
N GLU A 199 -14.99 -14.17 -7.56
CA GLU A 199 -15.56 -13.23 -8.53
C GLU A 199 -14.73 -13.12 -9.81
N CYS A 200 -13.41 -12.86 -9.67
CA CYS A 200 -12.53 -12.61 -10.79
C CYS A 200 -11.07 -12.96 -10.45
N PHE A 201 -10.33 -13.44 -11.45
CA PHE A 201 -8.88 -13.72 -11.36
C PHE A 201 -8.06 -12.83 -12.31
N GLY A 202 -8.62 -11.70 -12.74
CA GLY A 202 -7.97 -10.75 -13.66
C GLY A 202 -6.84 -9.96 -13.01
N VAL A 203 -6.83 -9.87 -11.68
CA VAL A 203 -5.77 -9.23 -10.90
C VAL A 203 -4.75 -10.29 -10.49
N LEU A 204 -3.50 -10.09 -10.89
CA LEU A 204 -2.40 -11.02 -10.59
C LEU A 204 -1.71 -10.65 -9.28
N HIS A 205 -1.18 -11.66 -8.58
CA HIS A 205 -0.35 -11.52 -7.38
C HIS A 205 1.09 -11.15 -7.73
N SER A 206 1.25 -10.12 -8.57
CA SER A 206 2.52 -9.78 -9.23
C SER A 206 3.52 -9.06 -8.34
N LYS A 207 3.08 -8.54 -7.18
CA LYS A 207 3.89 -7.73 -6.28
C LYS A 207 3.53 -7.92 -4.81
N ARG A 208 4.35 -7.35 -3.92
CA ARG A 208 4.05 -7.18 -2.49
C ARG A 208 2.80 -6.29 -2.31
N GLY A 209 2.17 -6.27 -1.16
CA GLY A 209 1.06 -5.37 -0.88
C GLY A 209 -0.22 -5.65 -1.67
N MET A 210 -0.31 -6.75 -2.43
CA MET A 210 -1.56 -7.13 -3.09
C MET A 210 -2.56 -7.59 -2.02
N LEU A 211 -3.77 -7.04 -2.08
CA LEU A 211 -4.88 -7.38 -1.19
C LEU A 211 -5.74 -8.45 -1.85
N GLY A 212 -5.95 -9.58 -1.17
CA GLY A 212 -6.75 -10.68 -1.69
C GLY A 212 -7.53 -11.43 -0.62
N MET A 213 -8.48 -12.25 -1.07
CA MET A 213 -9.39 -13.01 -0.21
C MET A 213 -8.77 -14.33 0.25
N ALA A 214 -8.71 -14.55 1.56
CA ALA A 214 -8.39 -15.87 2.08
C ALA A 214 -9.63 -16.77 1.96
N ASN A 215 -9.44 -17.97 1.42
CA ASN A 215 -10.51 -18.96 1.23
C ASN A 215 -10.07 -20.35 1.72
N LYS A 216 -11.03 -21.26 1.87
CA LYS A 216 -10.83 -22.68 2.22
C LYS A 216 -11.06 -23.60 1.00
N GLY A 217 -10.82 -23.07 -0.19
CA GLY A 217 -11.15 -23.71 -1.47
C GLY A 217 -12.06 -22.84 -2.34
N CYS A 218 -12.40 -23.36 -3.51
CA CYS A 218 -13.21 -22.66 -4.51
C CYS A 218 -14.52 -22.12 -3.92
N HIS A 219 -14.85 -20.86 -4.23
CA HIS A 219 -16.09 -20.19 -3.84
C HIS A 219 -16.37 -20.18 -2.33
N SER A 220 -15.33 -20.00 -1.51
CA SER A 220 -15.46 -19.98 -0.04
C SER A 220 -14.92 -18.69 0.60
N ASN A 221 -15.07 -17.56 -0.09
CA ASN A 221 -14.62 -16.26 0.39
C ASN A 221 -15.53 -15.77 1.52
N GLY A 222 -14.96 -15.26 2.62
CA GLY A 222 -15.71 -14.74 3.77
C GLY A 222 -15.32 -13.30 4.08
N SER A 223 -14.88 -13.05 5.32
CA SER A 223 -14.27 -11.77 5.71
C SER A 223 -12.75 -11.79 5.72
N GLN A 224 -12.12 -12.97 5.76
CA GLN A 224 -10.67 -13.07 5.89
C GLN A 224 -9.96 -12.61 4.61
N PHE A 225 -8.88 -11.86 4.79
CA PHE A 225 -8.08 -11.30 3.70
C PHE A 225 -6.60 -11.50 4.00
N TYR A 226 -5.77 -11.37 2.96
CA TYR A 226 -4.33 -11.31 3.08
C TYR A 226 -3.75 -10.11 2.35
N ILE A 227 -2.55 -9.72 2.79
CA ILE A 227 -1.69 -8.73 2.14
C ILE A 227 -0.39 -9.43 1.79
N THR A 228 -0.05 -9.52 0.51
CA THR A 228 1.17 -10.22 0.09
C THR A 228 2.43 -9.50 0.59
N LEU A 229 3.47 -10.27 0.92
CA LEU A 229 4.79 -9.76 1.33
C LEU A 229 5.80 -9.80 0.17
N GLU A 230 5.51 -10.58 -0.87
CA GLU A 230 6.27 -10.69 -2.11
C GLU A 230 5.34 -11.12 -3.27
N PRO A 231 5.79 -11.06 -4.54
CA PRO A 231 5.04 -11.66 -5.64
C PRO A 231 4.71 -13.14 -5.37
N THR A 232 3.46 -13.53 -5.52
CA THR A 232 2.98 -14.89 -5.25
C THR A 232 2.19 -15.47 -6.45
N PRO A 233 2.80 -15.64 -7.65
CA PRO A 233 2.07 -16.05 -8.85
C PRO A 233 1.37 -17.42 -8.75
N TRP A 234 1.80 -18.27 -7.82
CA TRP A 234 1.15 -19.56 -7.55
C TRP A 234 -0.24 -19.42 -6.92
N MET A 235 -0.59 -18.23 -6.39
CA MET A 235 -1.93 -17.91 -5.88
C MET A 235 -2.89 -17.49 -7.00
N ASP A 236 -2.37 -17.15 -8.19
CA ASP A 236 -3.17 -16.73 -9.32
C ASP A 236 -4.18 -17.81 -9.70
N LYS A 237 -5.40 -17.38 -10.05
CA LYS A 237 -6.54 -18.26 -10.40
C LYS A 237 -7.05 -19.18 -9.29
N THR A 238 -6.52 -19.03 -8.06
CA THR A 238 -6.96 -19.80 -6.88
C THR A 238 -7.51 -18.87 -5.80
N TYR A 239 -6.92 -17.68 -5.68
CA TYR A 239 -7.37 -16.64 -4.75
C TYR A 239 -7.72 -15.37 -5.53
N VAL A 240 -8.78 -14.70 -5.11
CA VAL A 240 -9.21 -13.43 -5.70
C VAL A 240 -8.37 -12.30 -5.12
N ALA A 241 -7.54 -11.67 -5.94
CA ALA A 241 -6.96 -10.36 -5.63
C ALA A 241 -7.95 -9.26 -6.05
N PHE A 242 -8.18 -8.28 -5.18
CA PHE A 242 -9.22 -7.26 -5.38
C PHE A 242 -8.77 -5.86 -4.98
N GLY A 243 -7.50 -5.68 -4.63
CA GLY A 243 -6.94 -4.37 -4.29
C GLY A 243 -5.44 -4.40 -4.08
N GLN A 244 -4.89 -3.28 -3.65
CA GLN A 244 -3.48 -3.14 -3.31
C GLN A 244 -3.26 -2.12 -2.19
N LEU A 245 -2.21 -2.31 -1.40
CA LEU A 245 -1.71 -1.34 -0.44
C LEU A 245 -1.04 -0.17 -1.18
N ILE A 246 -1.52 1.04 -0.93
CA ILE A 246 -1.01 2.28 -1.54
C ILE A 246 -0.26 3.17 -0.55
N GLU A 247 -0.55 3.07 0.76
CA GLU A 247 0.24 3.69 1.85
C GLU A 247 0.37 2.72 3.04
N GLY A 248 1.42 2.88 3.85
CA GLY A 248 1.58 2.10 5.09
C GLY A 248 2.57 0.94 5.00
N ILE A 249 3.54 0.99 4.07
CA ILE A 249 4.53 -0.09 3.91
C ILE A 249 5.33 -0.34 5.19
N ASP A 250 5.65 0.71 5.94
CA ASP A 250 6.38 0.55 7.19
C ASP A 250 5.55 -0.20 8.24
N VAL A 251 4.23 -0.05 8.22
CA VAL A 251 3.31 -0.85 9.05
C VAL A 251 3.31 -2.31 8.58
N LEU A 252 3.25 -2.56 7.27
CA LEU A 252 3.32 -3.92 6.72
C LEU A 252 4.65 -4.60 7.04
N LYS A 253 5.77 -3.88 6.98
CA LYS A 253 7.10 -4.37 7.38
C LYS A 253 7.16 -4.70 8.87
N LYS A 254 6.68 -3.79 9.72
CA LYS A 254 6.58 -4.03 11.17
C LYS A 254 5.77 -5.28 11.47
N LEU A 255 4.67 -5.53 10.76
CA LEU A 255 3.88 -6.76 10.89
C LEU A 255 4.69 -8.00 10.47
N GLU A 256 5.35 -7.97 9.31
CA GLU A 256 6.18 -9.07 8.81
C GLU A 256 7.33 -9.46 9.76
N GLU A 257 7.92 -8.49 10.45
CA GLU A 257 9.06 -8.69 11.36
C GLU A 257 8.66 -9.30 12.72
N ILE A 258 7.37 -9.46 13.00
CA ILE A 258 6.88 -9.98 14.28
C ILE A 258 7.24 -11.46 14.40
N PRO A 259 7.87 -11.88 15.51
CA PRO A 259 8.11 -13.29 15.78
C PRO A 259 6.80 -14.10 15.79
N THR A 260 6.81 -15.24 15.12
CA THR A 260 5.66 -16.14 15.05
C THR A 260 5.92 -17.51 15.68
N LYS A 261 4.85 -18.16 16.13
CA LYS A 261 4.84 -19.58 16.51
C LYS A 261 3.80 -20.28 15.67
N ASN A 262 4.23 -21.18 14.79
CA ASN A 262 3.37 -21.82 13.79
C ASN A 262 2.60 -20.78 12.96
N GLU A 263 3.32 -19.78 12.43
CA GLU A 263 2.78 -18.65 11.67
C GLU A 263 1.84 -17.72 12.44
N ARG A 264 1.50 -18.02 13.71
CA ARG A 264 0.71 -17.13 14.56
C ARG A 264 1.63 -16.09 15.23
N PRO A 265 1.35 -14.78 15.12
CA PRO A 265 2.11 -13.75 15.82
C PRO A 265 2.12 -13.97 17.33
N ILE A 266 3.29 -13.81 17.96
CA ILE A 266 3.43 -13.89 19.42
C ILE A 266 2.83 -12.64 20.09
N GLN A 267 2.96 -11.49 19.43
CA GLN A 267 2.36 -10.24 19.86
C GLN A 267 0.99 -10.05 19.20
N GLU A 268 0.05 -9.49 19.94
CA GLU A 268 -1.27 -9.14 19.39
C GLU A 268 -1.10 -8.03 18.33
N CYS A 269 -1.61 -8.28 17.13
CA CYS A 269 -1.62 -7.36 16.01
C CYS A 269 -3.07 -7.08 15.65
N LYS A 270 -3.56 -5.87 15.95
CA LYS A 270 -4.99 -5.57 15.93
C LYS A 270 -5.32 -4.38 15.06
N VAL A 271 -6.45 -4.44 14.37
CA VAL A 271 -7.06 -3.29 13.71
C VAL A 271 -7.81 -2.46 14.75
N ILE A 272 -7.34 -1.27 15.07
CA ILE A 272 -7.93 -0.39 16.10
C ILE A 272 -8.96 0.59 15.54
N ALA A 273 -8.85 0.91 14.25
CA ALA A 273 -9.85 1.66 13.50
C ALA A 273 -9.78 1.27 12.02
N CYS A 274 -10.91 1.32 11.32
CA CYS A 274 -11.00 1.11 9.89
C CYS A 274 -12.18 1.88 9.32
N GLY A 275 -12.18 2.08 8.01
CA GLY A 275 -13.23 2.81 7.32
C GLY A 275 -12.82 3.15 5.89
N LEU A 276 -13.57 4.06 5.27
CA LEU A 276 -13.24 4.60 3.94
C LEU A 276 -12.38 5.86 4.08
N PHE A 277 -11.52 6.03 3.09
CA PHE A 277 -10.71 7.22 2.93
C PHE A 277 -11.28 8.03 1.76
N GLU A 278 -11.70 9.25 2.05
CA GLU A 278 -12.08 10.23 1.05
C GLU A 278 -10.84 11.09 0.73
N PRO A 279 -10.31 11.03 -0.51
CA PRO A 279 -9.12 11.77 -0.92
C PRO A 279 -9.25 13.30 -0.86
#